data_AF-A0A0S9QV45-F1
#
_entry.id   AF-A0A0S9QV45-F1
#
_cell.length_a   1.000
_cell.length_b   1.000
_cell.length_c   1.000
_cell.angle_alpha   90.00
_cell.angle_beta   90.00
_cell.angle_gamma   90.00
#
_symmetry.space_group_name_H-M   'P 1'
#
loop_
_entity.id
_entity.type
_entity.pdbx_description
1 polymer ?
#
loop_
_entity_poly.entity_id
_entity_poly.type
_entity_poly.pdbx_seq_one_letter_code
_entity_poly.pdbx_strand_id
1 'polypeptide(L)'
;MVAKHASNLDQFRSRRKFERVEMAEQATAVFDDGTRLTCLIHDMSNGADARIGMRIELFDCPASGVPKSFLVIMKSGRVIRYTPGWNERL
;
A
#
# COMPACT_ATOMS: atom_id res chain seq x y z
N MET A 1 -16.28 -32.87 18.22
CA MET A 1 -16.70 -32.05 17.06
C MET A 1 -16.01 -30.70 17.17
N VAL A 2 -14.87 -30.53 16.49
CA VAL A 2 -14.07 -29.31 16.53
C VAL A 2 -14.06 -28.72 15.13
N ALA A 3 -14.61 -27.50 14.97
CA ALA A 3 -14.21 -26.46 14.03
C ALA A 3 -15.38 -25.47 13.80
N LYS A 4 -15.54 -24.49 14.69
CA LYS A 4 -16.38 -23.29 14.46
C LYS A 4 -15.56 -21.99 14.53
N HIS A 5 -14.25 -22.06 14.30
CA HIS A 5 -13.36 -20.89 14.39
C HIS A 5 -12.67 -20.52 13.05
N ALA A 6 -12.70 -21.39 12.04
CA ALA A 6 -12.08 -21.10 10.74
C ALA A 6 -12.92 -20.16 9.86
N SER A 7 -14.23 -20.06 10.08
CA SER A 7 -15.16 -19.36 9.16
C SER A 7 -15.04 -17.83 9.15
N ASN A 8 -14.48 -17.23 10.20
CA ASN A 8 -14.41 -15.77 10.30
C ASN A 8 -13.21 -15.18 9.54
N LEU A 9 -12.07 -15.87 9.51
CA LEU A 9 -10.86 -15.33 8.86
C LEU A 9 -11.02 -15.27 7.33
N ASP A 10 -11.66 -16.30 6.76
CA ASP A 10 -11.92 -16.39 5.31
C ASP A 10 -12.96 -15.35 4.85
N GLN A 11 -13.95 -15.00 5.68
CA GLN A 11 -14.90 -13.93 5.38
C GLN A 11 -14.25 -12.54 5.27
N PHE A 12 -13.17 -12.28 6.02
CA PHE A 12 -12.44 -11.01 5.91
C PHE A 12 -11.55 -10.95 4.67
N ARG A 13 -11.01 -12.09 4.20
CA ARG A 13 -10.26 -12.17 2.94
C ARG A 13 -11.16 -11.84 1.73
N SER A 14 -12.45 -12.17 1.81
CA SER A 14 -13.42 -12.07 0.72
C SER A 14 -13.97 -10.66 0.43
N ARG A 15 -13.67 -9.62 1.24
CA ARG A 15 -14.16 -8.25 0.98
C ARG A 15 -13.34 -7.45 -0.03
N ARG A 16 -12.16 -7.93 -0.42
CA ARG A 16 -11.26 -7.20 -1.32
C ARG A 16 -11.58 -7.54 -2.76
N LYS A 17 -11.83 -6.50 -3.58
CA LYS A 17 -12.17 -6.63 -5.00
C LYS A 17 -11.03 -7.25 -5.84
N PHE A 18 -9.80 -7.17 -5.36
CA PHE A 18 -8.62 -7.73 -6.03
C PHE A 18 -7.76 -8.48 -5.01
N GLU A 19 -7.24 -9.63 -5.44
CA GLU A 19 -6.23 -10.39 -4.71
C GLU A 19 -4.96 -9.53 -4.52
N ARG A 20 -4.39 -9.58 -3.33
CA ARG A 20 -3.13 -8.90 -3.00
C ARG A 20 -2.04 -9.93 -2.82
N VAL A 21 -0.90 -9.66 -3.44
CA VAL A 21 0.32 -10.44 -3.27
C VAL A 21 1.10 -9.81 -2.12
N GLU A 22 1.35 -10.58 -1.06
CA GLU A 22 2.26 -10.19 0.01
C GLU A 22 3.67 -10.04 -0.58
N MET A 23 4.34 -8.95 -0.25
CA MET A 23 5.69 -8.66 -0.71
C MET A 23 6.47 -7.91 0.37
N ALA A 24 7.80 -7.97 0.29
CA ALA A 24 8.68 -7.20 1.14
C ALA A 24 9.68 -6.46 0.24
N GLU A 25 9.17 -5.50 -0.54
CA GLU A 25 9.98 -4.74 -1.48
C GLU A 25 10.29 -3.34 -0.96
N GLN A 26 11.57 -3.01 -0.83
CA GLN A 26 11.99 -1.64 -0.60
C GLN A 26 11.86 -0.81 -1.88
N ALA A 27 11.27 0.37 -1.76
CA ALA A 27 11.04 1.33 -2.84
C ALA A 27 11.33 2.77 -2.36
N THR A 28 11.26 3.74 -3.26
CA THR A 28 11.44 5.16 -2.94
C THR A 28 10.12 5.90 -3.06
N ALA A 29 9.65 6.51 -1.97
CA ALA A 29 8.55 7.45 -1.98
C ALA A 29 9.06 8.86 -2.33
N VAL A 30 8.39 9.56 -3.24
CA VAL A 30 8.74 10.91 -3.70
C VAL A 30 7.52 11.81 -3.56
N PHE A 31 7.63 12.82 -2.71
CA PHE A 31 6.60 13.82 -2.46
C PHE A 31 6.69 14.95 -3.49
N ASP A 32 5.61 15.72 -3.62
CA ASP A 32 5.53 16.83 -4.59
C ASP A 32 6.49 17.98 -4.26
N ASP A 33 6.93 18.10 -3.00
CA ASP A 33 7.94 19.07 -2.55
C ASP A 33 9.39 18.63 -2.79
N GLY A 34 9.59 17.45 -3.39
CA GLY A 34 10.90 16.86 -3.66
C GLY A 34 11.48 16.01 -2.52
N THR A 35 10.79 15.88 -1.38
CA THR A 35 11.18 14.96 -0.31
C THR A 35 11.21 13.52 -0.83
N ARG A 36 12.30 12.80 -0.53
CA ARG A 36 12.49 11.40 -0.92
C ARG A 36 12.70 10.55 0.31
N LEU A 37 11.87 9.52 0.47
CA LEU A 37 11.91 8.61 1.61
C LEU A 37 12.08 7.18 1.14
N THR A 38 12.81 6.39 1.92
CA THR A 38 12.77 4.93 1.78
C THR A 38 11.41 4.45 2.25
N CYS A 39 10.81 3.51 1.53
CA CYS A 39 9.57 2.86 1.94
C CYS A 39 9.63 1.35 1.72
N LEU A 40 8.82 0.61 2.49
CA LEU A 40 8.63 -0.83 2.33
C LEU A 40 7.20 -1.09 1.83
N ILE A 41 7.08 -1.82 0.73
CA ILE A 41 5.80 -2.31 0.20
C ILE A 41 5.55 -3.68 0.82
N HIS A 42 4.48 -3.77 1.61
CA HIS A 42 4.06 -4.98 2.33
C HIS A 42 3.13 -5.87 1.50
N ASP A 43 2.27 -5.26 0.68
CA ASP A 43 1.39 -6.00 -0.22
C ASP A 43 0.91 -5.09 -1.36
N MET A 44 0.65 -5.70 -2.52
CA MET A 44 0.16 -5.02 -3.72
C MET A 44 -0.86 -5.88 -4.46
N SER A 45 -1.97 -5.28 -4.91
CA SER A 45 -2.93 -5.98 -5.77
C SER A 45 -2.48 -6.05 -7.22
N ASN A 46 -2.79 -7.15 -7.92
CA ASN A 46 -2.48 -7.35 -9.33
C ASN A 46 -3.46 -6.63 -10.31
N GLY A 47 -3.98 -5.47 -9.91
CA GLY A 47 -4.91 -4.69 -10.73
C GLY A 47 -4.20 -3.91 -11.84
N ALA A 48 -4.96 -3.46 -12.84
CA ALA A 48 -4.50 -2.43 -13.78
C ALA A 48 -4.06 -1.17 -13.00
N ASP A 49 -3.10 -0.40 -13.52
CA ASP A 49 -2.41 0.70 -12.81
C ASP A 49 -3.36 1.67 -12.06
N ALA A 50 -4.56 1.91 -12.58
CA ALA A 50 -5.57 2.78 -11.97
C ALA A 50 -6.33 2.18 -10.76
N ARG A 51 -6.11 0.91 -10.39
CA ARG A 51 -6.84 0.20 -9.31
C ARG A 51 -5.92 -0.59 -8.39
N ILE A 52 -4.64 -0.26 -8.35
CA ILE A 52 -3.68 -0.94 -7.48
C ILE A 52 -3.89 -0.49 -6.04
N GLY A 53 -4.40 -1.40 -5.21
CA GLY A 53 -4.33 -1.28 -3.76
C GLY A 53 -2.94 -1.72 -3.28
N MET A 54 -2.30 -0.87 -2.49
CA MET A 54 -0.97 -1.13 -1.93
C MET A 54 -0.99 -0.82 -0.43
N ARG A 55 -0.21 -1.55 0.37
CA ARG A 55 0.12 -1.19 1.75
C ARG A 55 1.61 -0.89 1.82
N ILE A 56 1.96 0.30 2.29
CA ILE A 56 3.34 0.72 2.43
C ILE A 56 3.62 1.28 3.81
N GLU A 57 4.89 1.22 4.19
CA GLU A 57 5.47 1.85 5.36
C GLU A 57 6.53 2.85 4.91
N LEU A 58 6.48 4.07 5.43
CA LEU A 58 7.44 5.13 5.15
C LEU A 58 8.45 5.22 6.29
N PHE A 59 9.74 5.22 5.98
CA PHE A 59 10.80 5.45 6.96
C PHE A 59 11.19 6.92 6.98
N ASP A 60 11.58 7.42 8.15
CA ASP A 60 12.07 8.79 8.37
C ASP A 60 11.12 9.89 7.84
N CYS A 61 9.82 9.62 7.82
CA CYS A 61 8.84 10.58 7.34
C CYS A 61 8.80 11.82 8.24
N PRO A 62 8.94 13.04 7.69
CA PRO A 62 8.93 14.25 8.49
C PRO A 62 7.59 14.44 9.22
N ALA A 63 7.65 15.05 10.40
CA ALA A 63 6.48 15.30 11.25
C ALA A 63 5.45 16.25 10.60
N SER A 64 5.81 16.94 9.51
CA SER A 64 4.90 17.73 8.67
C SER A 64 3.79 16.88 8.04
N GLY A 65 3.91 15.56 8.09
CA GLY A 65 2.86 14.61 7.73
C GLY A 65 3.03 14.02 6.34
N VAL A 66 2.21 13.00 6.06
CA VAL A 66 2.20 12.32 4.75
C VAL A 66 1.27 13.10 3.80
N PRO A 67 1.73 13.46 2.58
CA PRO A 67 0.90 14.21 1.64
C PRO A 67 -0.32 13.41 1.16
N LYS A 68 -1.26 14.11 0.52
CA LYS A 68 -2.51 13.51 0.01
C LYS A 68 -2.27 12.40 -1.02
N SER A 69 -1.23 12.56 -1.82
CA SER A 69 -0.73 11.55 -2.73
C SER A 69 0.77 11.74 -2.92
N PHE A 70 1.48 10.69 -3.31
CA PHE A 70 2.89 10.75 -3.66
C PHE A 70 3.25 9.65 -4.65
N LEU A 71 4.43 9.73 -5.26
CA LEU A 71 4.93 8.70 -6.17
C LEU A 71 5.71 7.64 -5.40
N VAL A 72 5.53 6.37 -5.77
CA VAL A 72 6.35 5.25 -5.31
C VAL A 72 7.10 4.69 -6.50
N ILE A 73 8.42 4.73 -6.42
CA ILE A 73 9.35 4.23 -7.44
C ILE A 73 9.90 2.89 -6.96
N MET A 74 9.44 1.81 -7.58
CA MET A 74 9.87 0.44 -7.29
C MET A 74 11.25 0.15 -7.90
N LYS A 75 11.92 -0.92 -7.45
CA LYS A 75 13.25 -1.30 -7.97
C LYS A 75 13.21 -1.70 -9.44
N SER A 76 12.07 -2.19 -9.91
CA SER A 76 11.81 -2.50 -11.32
C SER A 76 11.78 -1.26 -12.23
N GLY A 77 11.79 -0.04 -11.66
CA GLY A 77 11.56 1.21 -12.39
C GLY A 77 10.08 1.54 -12.57
N ARG A 78 9.16 0.68 -12.10
CA ARG A 78 7.72 0.98 -12.09
C ARG A 78 7.44 2.15 -11.15
N VAL A 79 6.65 3.10 -11.64
CA VAL A 79 6.20 4.28 -10.88
C VAL A 79 4.71 4.19 -10.64
N ILE A 80 4.30 4.28 -9.37
CA ILE A 80 2.90 4.22 -8.96
C ILE A 80 2.55 5.50 -8.23
N ARG A 81 1.46 6.18 -8.63
CA ARG A 81 0.88 7.25 -7.82
C ARG A 81 0.07 6.62 -6.69
N TYR A 82 0.53 6.81 -5.46
CA TYR A 82 -0.11 6.28 -4.26
C TYR A 82 -0.94 7.35 -3.57
N THR A 83 -2.19 7.02 -3.28
CA THR A 83 -3.12 7.84 -2.50
C THR A 83 -3.50 7.05 -1.25
N PRO A 84 -3.05 7.44 -0.05
CA PRO A 84 -3.39 6.73 1.18
C PRO A 84 -4.91 6.75 1.42
N GLY A 85 -5.50 5.58 1.70
CA GLY A 85 -6.95 5.45 1.91
C GLY A 85 -7.51 6.16 3.15
N TRP A 86 -6.66 6.67 4.05
CA TRP A 86 -7.11 7.49 5.18
C TRP A 86 -7.50 8.93 4.76
N ASN A 87 -7.07 9.40 3.59
CA ASN A 87 -7.44 10.74 3.10
C ASN A 87 -8.89 10.83 2.61
N GLU A 88 -9.56 9.71 2.36
CA GLU A 88 -10.98 9.71 2.00
C GLU A 88 -11.92 9.88 3.22
N ARG A 89 -11.37 9.94 4.44
CA ARG A 89 -12.12 10.02 5.70
C ARG A 89 -11.85 11.29 6.54
N LEU A 90 -11.10 12.26 6.01
CA LEU A 90 -10.88 13.59 6.60
C LEU A 90 -11.53 14.65 5.70
#